data_AF-A0A5E4QIV5-F1
#
_entry.id   AF-A0A5E4QIV5-F1
#
_cell.length_a   1.000
_cell.length_b   1.000
_cell.length_c   1.000
_cell.angle_alpha   90.00
_cell.angle_beta   90.00
_cell.angle_gamma   90.00
#
_symmetry.space_group_name_H-M   'P 1'
#
loop_
_entity.id
_entity.type
_entity.pdbx_description
1 polymer ?
#
loop_
_entity_poly.entity_id
_entity_poly.type
_entity_poly.pdbx_seq_one_letter_code
_entity_poly.pdbx_strand_id
1 'polypeptide(L)'
;MGLSYGIIRNVDLDICDEEIKGNLESDLEIVSVRRLKRTTITGEWVESETIRIGCRGSVLLTYVRGYGCSLGRSYKDVIISHPDIDTDKQESTDGGSQQEKDVINTKQRVKRNIKIKKRNKNNMKTESSGDVVREKSDTGMSVDERDDENKGIGDFNAHHSCWSNRSDTRGTQIYDVGLDTGFMTLNNGEYTRIRLKSSPDIIFVSSNIAVKLDWKNLGNEENPQVLFDSLINLINKAENVSIPMIKIPQNPTGKFIRRSYWSPSLSHKVAQRRLALREFRRNPISNNLNVLVKKHSEARSPIYKARAQYWFEFCDSIDEATTSSSMWCQMRWMKGLKTARLSVSEERKFELLCKLAPDYKAGNAHPLNVIAHAPSTFTSENTLNAAHKAQNLRRLAHY
;
A
#
# COMPACT_ATOMS: atom_id res chain seq x y z
N MET A 1 23.60 21.13 27.86
CA MET A 1 24.06 19.87 27.22
C MET A 1 23.23 19.64 25.98
N GLY A 2 23.82 19.22 24.87
CA GLY A 2 23.04 18.94 23.65
C GLY A 2 22.11 17.75 23.87
N LEU A 3 20.93 17.79 23.24
CA LEU A 3 20.02 16.65 23.09
C LEU A 3 19.98 16.28 21.62
N SER A 4 19.98 14.98 21.33
CA SER A 4 19.76 14.44 20.00
C SER A 4 18.45 13.65 20.00
N TYR A 5 17.76 13.62 18.87
CA TYR A 5 16.48 12.94 18.73
C TYR A 5 16.53 11.85 17.67
N GLY A 6 15.91 10.71 17.97
CA GLY A 6 15.65 9.62 17.05
C GLY A 6 14.16 9.36 16.92
N ILE A 7 13.76 8.70 15.84
CA ILE A 7 12.37 8.29 15.59
C ILE A 7 12.34 6.78 15.38
N ILE A 8 11.49 6.07 16.11
CA ILE A 8 11.20 4.65 15.92
C ILE A 8 9.75 4.53 15.46
N ARG A 9 9.51 3.80 14.37
CA ARG A 9 8.18 3.58 13.78
C ARG A 9 7.71 2.14 14.02
N ASN A 10 6.42 1.91 13.81
CA ASN A 10 5.74 0.62 13.98
C ASN A 10 5.81 0.08 15.42
N VAL A 11 5.73 0.98 16.40
CA VAL A 11 5.63 0.63 17.82
C VAL A 11 4.16 0.39 18.17
N ASP A 12 3.87 -0.78 18.73
CA ASP A 12 2.51 -1.18 19.12
C ASP A 12 1.86 -0.12 20.02
N LEU A 13 0.59 0.20 19.79
CA LEU A 13 -0.14 1.24 20.53
C LEU A 13 -0.43 0.81 21.98
N ASP A 14 -0.44 -0.49 22.24
CA ASP A 14 -0.74 -1.06 23.56
C ASP A 14 0.44 -0.96 24.56
N ILE A 15 1.63 -0.54 24.10
CA ILE A 15 2.84 -0.46 24.93
C ILE A 15 3.04 0.99 25.41
N CYS A 16 3.11 1.21 26.73
CA CYS A 16 3.30 2.54 27.30
C CYS A 16 4.75 3.04 27.17
N ASP A 17 4.93 4.36 27.23
CA ASP A 17 6.22 5.01 27.01
C ASP A 17 7.27 4.62 28.08
N GLU A 18 6.84 4.33 29.31
CA GLU A 18 7.70 3.85 30.40
C GLU A 18 8.23 2.44 30.14
N GLU A 19 7.37 1.53 29.65
CA GLU A 19 7.77 0.17 29.29
C GLU A 19 8.78 0.21 28.14
N ILE A 20 8.52 1.04 27.12
CA ILE A 20 9.46 1.22 26.02
C ILE A 20 10.78 1.73 26.56
N LYS A 21 10.78 2.81 27.35
CA LYS A 21 12.01 3.39 27.91
C LYS A 21 12.81 2.37 28.73
N GLY A 22 12.17 1.51 29.50
CA GLY A 22 12.83 0.46 30.29
C GLY A 22 13.44 -0.68 29.46
N ASN A 23 12.98 -0.88 28.23
CA ASN A 23 13.45 -1.95 27.34
C ASN A 23 14.43 -1.46 26.25
N LEU A 24 14.68 -0.16 26.13
CA LEU A 24 15.61 0.39 25.16
C LEU A 24 17.03 0.49 25.75
N GLU A 25 17.99 -0.04 25.03
CA GLU A 25 19.42 0.03 25.32
C GLU A 25 20.15 0.82 24.21
N SER A 26 21.10 1.65 24.60
CA SER A 26 21.81 2.55 23.70
C SER A 26 23.17 2.93 24.28
N ASP A 27 24.15 3.21 23.42
CA ASP A 27 25.46 3.73 23.82
C ASP A 27 25.37 5.15 24.43
N LEU A 28 24.27 5.87 24.14
CA LEU A 28 23.94 7.17 24.71
C LEU A 28 22.78 7.05 25.70
N GLU A 29 22.85 7.82 26.79
CA GLU A 29 21.81 7.91 27.81
C GLU A 29 20.48 8.37 27.19
N ILE A 30 19.43 7.54 27.28
CA ILE A 30 18.08 7.87 26.82
C ILE A 30 17.38 8.70 27.91
N VAL A 31 17.21 10.00 27.62
CA VAL A 31 16.60 10.97 28.54
C VAL A 31 15.08 10.88 28.46
N SER A 32 14.53 10.81 27.25
CA SER A 32 13.07 10.81 27.02
C SER A 32 12.64 9.82 25.95
N VAL A 33 11.45 9.26 26.14
CA VAL A 33 10.70 8.52 25.13
C VAL A 33 9.32 9.12 25.12
N ARG A 34 8.84 9.56 23.96
CA ARG A 34 7.53 10.19 23.82
C ARG A 34 6.83 9.69 22.57
N ARG A 35 5.63 9.14 22.72
CA ARG A 35 4.77 8.80 21.58
C ARG A 35 4.35 10.05 20.82
N LEU A 36 4.54 10.02 19.51
CA LEU A 36 4.08 11.09 18.64
C LEU A 36 2.60 10.91 18.35
N LYS A 37 1.90 12.04 18.24
CA LYS A 37 0.51 12.08 17.81
C LYS A 37 0.46 12.42 16.32
N ARG A 38 -0.59 11.94 15.65
CA ARG A 38 -0.92 12.28 14.27
C ARG A 38 -2.36 12.80 14.21
N THR A 39 -2.63 13.68 13.27
CA THR A 39 -3.98 14.17 13.01
C THR A 39 -4.72 13.18 12.11
N THR A 40 -5.95 12.82 12.47
CA THR A 40 -6.86 12.04 11.63
C THR A 40 -7.47 12.90 10.53
N ILE A 41 -8.18 12.27 9.59
CA ILE A 41 -9.03 12.99 8.62
C ILE A 41 -10.13 13.81 9.28
N THR A 42 -10.52 13.47 10.52
CA THR A 42 -11.50 14.20 11.33
C THR A 42 -10.89 15.39 12.07
N GLY A 43 -9.58 15.63 11.95
CA GLY A 43 -8.87 16.70 12.66
C GLY A 43 -8.50 16.34 14.11
N GLU A 44 -8.79 15.13 14.56
CA GLU A 44 -8.51 14.68 15.92
C GLU A 44 -7.06 14.21 16.07
N TRP A 45 -6.45 14.56 17.21
CA TRP A 45 -5.10 14.08 17.54
C TRP A 45 -5.18 12.69 18.15
N VAL A 46 -4.71 11.69 17.40
CA VAL A 46 -4.61 10.31 17.88
C VAL A 46 -3.16 9.91 18.06
N GLU A 47 -2.91 8.99 18.98
CA GLU A 47 -1.58 8.38 19.12
C GLU A 47 -1.17 7.66 17.85
N SER A 48 0.13 7.72 17.53
CA SER A 48 0.70 7.03 16.38
C SER A 48 1.59 5.88 16.81
N GLU A 49 1.84 4.96 15.89
CA GLU A 49 2.85 3.90 16.05
C GLU A 49 4.29 4.44 15.95
N THR A 50 4.48 5.75 16.10
CA THR A 50 5.77 6.41 16.03
C THR A 50 6.10 7.03 17.37
N ILE A 51 7.30 6.72 17.87
CA ILE A 51 7.85 7.30 19.09
C ILE A 51 9.08 8.15 18.75
N ARG A 52 9.27 9.23 19.51
CA ARG A 52 10.48 10.03 19.51
C ARG A 52 11.30 9.65 20.74
N ILE A 53 12.57 9.35 20.53
CA ILE A 53 13.54 9.12 21.59
C ILE A 53 14.47 10.33 21.68
N GLY A 54 14.70 10.84 22.88
CA GLY A 54 15.64 11.91 23.17
C GLY A 54 16.83 11.35 23.93
N CYS A 55 18.04 11.54 23.39
CA CYS A 55 19.28 11.06 23.98
C CYS A 55 20.19 12.21 24.36
N ARG A 56 20.95 12.01 25.45
CA ARG A 56 21.92 12.99 25.93
C ARG A 56 23.14 13.01 25.02
N GLY A 57 23.50 14.19 24.54
CA GLY A 57 24.62 14.40 23.63
C GLY A 57 24.21 15.07 22.32
N SER A 58 25.18 15.68 21.65
CA SER A 58 25.01 16.28 20.32
C SER A 58 25.21 15.28 19.17
N VAL A 59 25.63 14.06 19.48
CA VAL A 59 25.88 12.99 18.49
C VAL A 59 24.60 12.19 18.27
N LEU A 60 24.25 11.98 17.01
CA LEU A 60 23.13 11.12 16.63
C LEU A 60 23.42 9.66 16.96
N LEU A 61 22.43 8.98 17.52
CA LEU A 61 22.48 7.53 17.78
C LEU A 61 22.89 6.74 16.52
N THR A 62 23.75 5.75 16.73
CA THR A 62 24.18 4.82 15.68
C THR A 62 23.18 3.66 15.57
N TYR A 63 22.77 3.12 16.71
CA TYR A 63 21.76 2.09 16.85
C TYR A 63 21.07 2.22 18.22
N VAL A 64 19.86 1.67 18.32
CA VAL A 64 19.17 1.43 19.59
C VAL A 64 18.78 -0.04 19.62
N ARG A 65 18.98 -0.71 20.74
CA ARG A 65 18.51 -2.09 20.94
C ARG A 65 17.24 -2.05 21.78
N GLY A 66 16.27 -2.90 21.45
CA GLY A 66 15.05 -3.03 22.22
C GLY A 66 14.39 -4.37 21.94
N TYR A 67 13.89 -5.03 22.98
CA TYR A 67 13.25 -6.35 22.87
C TYR A 67 14.12 -7.39 22.12
N GLY A 68 15.43 -7.37 22.36
CA GLY A 68 16.39 -8.27 21.71
C GLY A 68 16.67 -7.98 20.23
N CYS A 69 16.17 -6.87 19.68
CA CYS A 69 16.38 -6.46 18.29
C CYS A 69 17.23 -5.19 18.21
N SER A 70 18.16 -5.12 17.24
CA SER A 70 18.92 -3.91 16.93
C SER A 70 18.21 -3.09 15.85
N LEU A 71 17.86 -1.85 16.19
CA LEU A 71 17.25 -0.86 15.30
C LEU A 71 18.35 0.10 14.83
N GLY A 72 18.85 -0.14 13.61
CA GLY A 72 19.87 0.68 12.97
C GLY A 72 19.30 1.83 12.13
N ARG A 73 20.16 2.75 11.71
CA ARG A 73 19.79 3.87 10.83
C ARG A 73 19.17 3.41 9.52
N SER A 74 17.99 3.95 9.21
CA SER A 74 17.51 4.09 7.83
C SER A 74 17.86 5.50 7.36
N TYR A 75 18.69 5.62 6.32
CA TYR A 75 19.25 6.89 5.80
C TYR A 75 18.21 7.90 5.27
N LYS A 76 16.90 7.64 5.39
CA LYS A 76 15.86 8.43 4.73
C LYS A 76 15.20 9.53 5.58
N ASP A 77 15.32 9.52 6.92
CA ASP A 77 14.51 10.42 7.76
C ASP A 77 15.33 11.07 8.91
N VAL A 78 16.26 11.98 8.59
CA VAL A 78 16.94 12.79 9.63
C VAL A 78 16.64 14.26 9.42
N ILE A 79 15.82 14.81 10.33
CA ILE A 79 15.66 16.25 10.53
C ILE A 79 16.43 16.60 11.80
N ILE A 80 17.51 17.39 11.67
CA ILE A 80 18.15 18.05 12.82
C ILE A 80 17.32 19.31 13.07
N SER A 81 16.34 19.24 13.97
CA SER A 81 15.68 20.43 14.48
C SER A 81 16.45 20.93 15.70
N HIS A 82 16.90 22.20 15.65
CA HIS A 82 17.22 22.94 16.87
C HIS A 82 15.95 23.07 17.72
N PRO A 83 16.06 23.23 19.05
CA PRO A 83 14.89 23.37 19.91
C PRO A 83 14.09 24.60 19.47
N ASP A 84 12.91 24.38 18.88
CA ASP A 84 11.88 25.40 18.85
C ASP A 84 11.49 25.65 20.31
N ILE A 85 11.68 26.90 20.73
CA ILE A 85 11.26 27.39 22.04
C ILE A 85 9.73 27.34 22.06
N ASP A 86 9.17 26.45 22.87
CA ASP A 86 7.77 26.57 23.30
C ASP A 86 7.65 27.94 24.00
N THR A 87 7.03 28.91 23.34
CA THR A 87 6.84 30.26 23.86
C THR A 87 5.76 30.25 24.92
N ASP A 88 6.15 30.06 26.18
CA ASP A 88 5.48 30.67 27.31
C ASP A 88 6.03 32.07 27.53
N LYS A 89 5.12 33.03 27.69
CA LYS A 89 5.38 34.47 27.83
C LYS A 89 6.26 34.76 29.05
N GLN A 90 7.38 35.45 28.86
CA GLN A 90 7.89 36.44 29.81
C GLN A 90 8.91 37.41 29.19
N GLU A 91 9.03 38.57 29.84
CA GLU A 91 9.48 39.87 29.34
C GLU A 91 10.98 40.02 28.99
N SER A 92 11.20 40.98 28.07
CA SER A 92 12.39 41.72 27.64
C SER A 92 13.75 41.52 28.36
N THR A 93 14.82 41.46 27.58
CA THR A 93 15.78 42.59 27.43
C THR A 93 16.73 42.38 26.24
N ASP A 94 17.19 43.52 25.73
CA ASP A 94 17.86 43.82 24.47
C ASP A 94 19.36 43.44 24.46
N GLY A 95 19.94 43.21 23.27
CA GLY A 95 21.39 43.03 23.13
C GLY A 95 21.83 42.25 21.89
N GLY A 96 22.09 42.95 20.79
CA GLY A 96 22.51 42.36 19.51
C GLY A 96 24.01 42.15 19.30
N SER A 97 24.29 41.52 18.14
CA SER A 97 25.52 41.48 17.33
C SER A 97 26.65 40.50 17.72
N GLN A 98 26.96 39.59 16.77
CA GLN A 98 28.30 39.35 16.15
C GLN A 98 28.40 37.96 15.46
N GLN A 99 27.43 37.05 15.61
CA GLN A 99 27.55 35.65 15.14
C GLN A 99 27.22 35.38 13.65
N GLU A 100 26.69 36.36 12.91
CA GLU A 100 26.15 36.09 11.56
C GLU A 100 27.20 36.11 10.44
N LYS A 101 28.41 36.63 10.70
CA LYS A 101 29.48 36.75 9.68
C LYS A 101 30.35 35.49 9.54
N ASP A 102 30.42 34.63 10.56
CA ASP A 102 31.24 33.41 10.54
C ASP A 102 30.56 32.19 9.89
N VAL A 103 29.22 32.20 9.82
CA VAL A 103 28.43 31.11 9.23
C VAL A 103 28.50 31.12 7.69
N ILE A 104 28.62 32.30 7.08
CA ILE A 104 28.72 32.44 5.62
C ILE A 104 30.09 31.97 5.11
N ASN A 105 31.16 32.23 5.86
CA ASN A 105 32.53 31.86 5.49
C ASN A 105 32.76 30.34 5.56
N THR A 106 32.11 29.67 6.51
CA THR A 106 32.20 28.21 6.70
C THR A 106 31.46 27.44 5.59
N LYS A 107 30.31 27.95 5.12
CA LYS A 107 29.54 27.36 4.01
C LYS A 107 30.27 27.43 2.66
N GLN A 108 31.09 28.45 2.43
CA GLN A 108 31.89 28.55 1.19
C GLN A 108 33.10 27.60 1.19
N ARG A 109 33.69 27.30 2.35
CA ARG A 109 34.84 26.40 2.49
C ARG A 109 34.48 24.92 2.28
N VAL A 110 33.29 24.49 2.70
CA VAL A 110 32.79 23.11 2.50
C VAL A 110 32.45 22.83 1.03
N LYS A 111 31.89 23.80 0.30
CA LYS A 111 31.58 23.64 -1.13
C LYS A 111 32.83 23.50 -2.02
N ARG A 112 33.95 24.14 -1.68
CA ARG A 112 35.23 23.97 -2.41
C ARG A 112 35.84 22.58 -2.21
N ASN A 113 35.78 22.01 -1.01
CA ASN A 113 36.38 20.70 -0.71
C ASN A 113 35.64 19.52 -1.37
N ILE A 114 34.32 19.64 -1.60
CA ILE A 114 33.53 18.62 -2.31
C ILE A 114 33.87 18.59 -3.81
N LYS A 115 34.19 19.75 -4.41
CA LYS A 115 34.55 19.86 -5.84
C LYS A 115 35.93 19.27 -6.16
N ILE A 116 36.87 19.33 -5.21
CA ILE A 116 38.23 18.77 -5.36
C ILE A 116 38.22 17.23 -5.25
N LYS A 117 37.41 16.66 -4.33
CA LYS A 117 37.30 15.19 -4.19
C LYS A 117 36.62 14.48 -5.37
N LYS A 118 35.73 15.16 -6.11
CA LYS A 118 35.14 14.60 -7.34
C LYS A 118 36.11 14.54 -8.53
N ARG A 119 37.16 15.36 -8.54
CA ARG A 119 38.16 15.37 -9.62
C ARG A 119 39.21 14.25 -9.49
N ASN A 120 39.56 13.89 -8.25
CA ASN A 120 40.56 12.83 -8.00
C ASN A 120 40.03 11.40 -8.19
N LYS A 121 38.71 11.19 -8.25
CA LYS A 121 38.14 9.85 -8.48
C LYS A 121 38.14 9.43 -9.96
N ASN A 122 38.33 10.38 -10.89
CA ASN A 122 38.34 10.12 -12.32
C ASN A 122 39.74 9.88 -12.92
N ASN A 123 40.80 9.95 -12.10
CA ASN A 123 42.20 9.87 -12.58
C ASN A 123 42.97 8.61 -12.16
N MET A 124 42.30 7.59 -11.61
CA MET A 124 42.92 6.29 -11.30
C MET A 124 42.14 5.16 -11.95
N LYS A 125 42.33 4.95 -13.26
CA LYS A 125 42.04 3.69 -13.96
C LYS A 125 42.64 3.68 -15.37
N THR A 126 43.95 3.60 -15.45
CA THR A 126 44.69 3.14 -16.64
C THR A 126 46.07 2.69 -16.17
N GLU A 127 46.34 1.38 -16.16
CA GLU A 127 47.57 0.73 -16.67
C GLU A 127 47.68 -0.77 -16.30
N SER A 128 48.18 -1.55 -17.28
CA SER A 128 48.58 -2.97 -17.32
C SER A 128 47.44 -4.02 -17.22
N SER A 129 47.15 -4.92 -18.18
CA SER A 129 47.87 -5.74 -19.19
C SER A 129 47.73 -7.23 -18.82
N GLY A 130 47.26 -8.05 -19.78
CA GLY A 130 47.26 -9.52 -19.69
C GLY A 130 46.08 -10.18 -20.40
N ASP A 131 46.28 -10.52 -21.68
CA ASP A 131 45.36 -11.27 -22.56
C ASP A 131 44.91 -12.63 -22.01
N VAL A 132 43.66 -13.04 -22.26
CA VAL A 132 43.27 -14.32 -22.91
C VAL A 132 41.81 -14.22 -23.41
N VAL A 133 41.64 -14.58 -24.67
CA VAL A 133 40.44 -14.54 -25.52
C VAL A 133 39.28 -15.42 -25.00
N ARG A 134 38.07 -14.85 -24.94
CA ARG A 134 36.82 -15.54 -25.33
C ARG A 134 35.73 -14.52 -25.64
N GLU A 135 35.26 -14.55 -26.89
CA GLU A 135 34.25 -13.65 -27.45
C GLU A 135 32.98 -13.59 -26.58
N LYS A 136 32.68 -12.38 -26.10
CA LYS A 136 31.34 -11.93 -25.73
C LYS A 136 31.08 -10.63 -26.48
N SER A 137 30.12 -10.64 -27.38
CA SER A 137 29.50 -9.44 -27.90
C SER A 137 28.55 -8.89 -26.83
N ASP A 138 29.04 -7.92 -26.05
CA ASP A 138 28.20 -6.97 -25.32
C ASP A 138 27.68 -5.94 -26.33
N THR A 139 26.36 -5.90 -26.51
CA THR A 139 25.66 -4.64 -26.78
C THR A 139 24.65 -4.47 -25.68
N GLY A 140 24.99 -3.60 -24.73
CA GLY A 140 24.08 -3.13 -23.70
C GLY A 140 22.95 -2.33 -24.32
N MET A 141 21.73 -2.62 -23.87
CA MET A 141 20.77 -1.58 -23.52
C MET A 141 19.96 -2.10 -22.32
N SER A 142 20.15 -1.41 -21.21
CA SER A 142 19.24 -1.41 -20.08
C SER A 142 17.90 -0.83 -20.53
N VAL A 143 16.88 -1.68 -20.60
CA VAL A 143 15.49 -1.26 -20.45
C VAL A 143 14.90 -2.17 -19.39
N ASP A 144 14.83 -1.65 -18.17
CA ASP A 144 13.89 -2.16 -17.15
C ASP A 144 12.48 -1.83 -17.66
N GLU A 145 11.98 -2.63 -18.59
CA GLU A 145 10.57 -2.64 -18.96
C GLU A 145 9.85 -3.53 -17.95
N ARG A 146 9.16 -2.90 -17.01
CA ARG A 146 8.18 -3.59 -16.18
C ARG A 146 7.08 -4.08 -17.09
N ASP A 147 7.00 -5.41 -17.25
CA ASP A 147 5.92 -6.15 -17.88
C ASP A 147 4.60 -5.95 -17.10
N ASP A 148 4.00 -4.77 -17.19
CA ASP A 148 2.65 -4.54 -16.68
C ASP A 148 1.65 -5.09 -17.72
N GLU A 149 1.17 -6.32 -17.49
CA GLU A 149 0.10 -6.96 -18.27
C GLU A 149 -1.20 -6.14 -18.16
N ASN A 150 -1.41 -5.22 -19.09
CA ASN A 150 -2.57 -4.33 -19.11
C ASN A 150 -3.55 -4.69 -20.23
N LYS A 151 -4.85 -4.60 -19.93
CA LYS A 151 -5.94 -4.86 -20.88
C LYS A 151 -7.06 -3.83 -20.70
N GLY A 152 -7.56 -3.29 -21.80
CA GLY A 152 -8.76 -2.45 -21.88
C GLY A 152 -9.84 -3.11 -22.74
N ILE A 153 -11.08 -3.17 -22.23
CA ILE A 153 -12.26 -3.69 -22.95
C ILE A 153 -13.38 -2.67 -22.76
N GLY A 154 -14.06 -2.28 -23.83
CA GLY A 154 -15.25 -1.43 -23.70
C GLY A 154 -15.91 -1.10 -25.04
N ASP A 155 -17.09 -0.46 -24.95
CA ASP A 155 -17.75 0.19 -26.07
C ASP A 155 -17.17 1.61 -26.22
N PHE A 156 -16.37 1.81 -27.27
CA PHE A 156 -15.74 3.09 -27.57
C PHE A 156 -16.56 3.95 -28.51
N ASN A 157 -17.64 3.43 -29.10
CA ASN A 157 -18.45 4.10 -30.12
C ASN A 157 -17.59 4.81 -31.17
N ALA A 158 -16.58 4.10 -31.70
CA ALA A 158 -15.59 4.62 -32.63
C ALA A 158 -15.27 3.60 -33.73
N HIS A 159 -15.00 4.09 -34.94
CA HIS A 159 -14.72 3.25 -36.10
C HIS A 159 -13.30 3.47 -36.62
N HIS A 160 -12.55 2.40 -36.85
CA HIS A 160 -11.27 2.42 -37.53
C HIS A 160 -11.11 1.16 -38.38
N SER A 161 -10.39 1.26 -39.51
CA SER A 161 -10.13 0.15 -40.43
C SER A 161 -9.46 -1.06 -39.79
N CYS A 162 -8.81 -0.91 -38.63
CA CYS A 162 -8.21 -2.01 -37.88
C CYS A 162 -9.23 -2.88 -37.14
N TRP A 163 -10.46 -2.42 -36.89
CA TRP A 163 -11.49 -3.18 -36.18
C TRP A 163 -12.89 -3.06 -36.77
N SER A 164 -13.08 -2.22 -37.79
CA SER A 164 -14.35 -1.97 -38.47
C SER A 164 -14.13 -1.75 -39.98
N ASN A 165 -15.21 -1.67 -40.75
CA ASN A 165 -15.17 -1.49 -42.21
C ASN A 165 -15.01 -0.01 -42.65
N ARG A 166 -14.90 0.91 -41.69
CA ARG A 166 -14.75 2.35 -41.92
C ARG A 166 -13.90 2.96 -40.82
N SER A 167 -13.37 4.14 -41.09
CA SER A 167 -12.68 4.97 -40.09
C SER A 167 -13.42 6.28 -39.86
N ASP A 168 -13.51 6.70 -38.60
CA ASP A 168 -13.93 8.03 -38.21
C ASP A 168 -12.81 8.74 -37.43
N THR A 169 -13.00 10.04 -37.14
CA THR A 169 -12.01 10.85 -36.43
C THR A 169 -11.71 10.29 -35.05
N ARG A 170 -12.73 9.75 -34.36
CA ARG A 170 -12.59 9.23 -33.00
C ARG A 170 -11.80 7.93 -32.97
N GLY A 171 -12.04 7.03 -33.93
CA GLY A 171 -11.34 5.77 -34.05
C GLY A 171 -9.90 5.95 -34.47
N THR A 172 -9.61 6.96 -35.32
CA THR A 172 -8.24 7.36 -35.65
C THR A 172 -7.49 7.83 -34.39
N GLN A 173 -8.09 8.74 -33.60
CA GLN A 173 -7.51 9.20 -32.33
C GLN A 173 -7.25 8.05 -31.35
N ILE A 174 -8.20 7.11 -31.22
CA ILE A 174 -8.05 5.96 -30.33
C ILE A 174 -6.95 5.01 -30.83
N TYR A 175 -6.83 4.83 -32.15
CA TYR A 175 -5.79 4.00 -32.75
C TYR A 175 -4.40 4.61 -32.54
N ASP A 176 -4.25 5.92 -32.79
CA ASP A 176 -3.00 6.65 -32.58
C ASP A 176 -2.54 6.57 -31.12
N VAL A 177 -3.45 6.78 -30.17
CA VAL A 177 -3.17 6.62 -28.74
C VAL A 177 -2.74 5.17 -28.43
N GLY A 178 -3.40 4.17 -29.02
CA GLY A 178 -3.02 2.77 -28.85
C GLY A 178 -1.60 2.48 -29.32
N LEU A 179 -1.23 2.98 -30.51
CA LEU A 179 0.12 2.85 -31.06
C LEU A 179 1.17 3.54 -30.18
N ASP A 180 0.91 4.78 -29.76
CA ASP A 180 1.82 5.56 -28.92
C ASP A 180 2.06 4.92 -27.54
N THR A 181 1.08 4.14 -27.05
CA THR A 181 1.13 3.48 -25.75
C THR A 181 1.51 1.99 -25.83
N GLY A 182 1.83 1.48 -27.03
CA GLY A 182 2.22 0.08 -27.25
C GLY A 182 1.09 -0.94 -27.10
N PHE A 183 -0.17 -0.49 -27.14
CA PHE A 183 -1.35 -1.35 -27.13
C PHE A 183 -1.74 -1.75 -28.56
N MET A 184 -2.16 -3.00 -28.71
CA MET A 184 -2.64 -3.58 -29.95
C MET A 184 -4.11 -3.96 -29.83
N THR A 185 -4.88 -3.79 -30.91
CA THR A 185 -6.26 -4.25 -30.96
C THR A 185 -6.32 -5.73 -31.28
N LEU A 186 -7.16 -6.49 -30.55
CA LEU A 186 -7.39 -7.91 -30.85
C LEU A 186 -8.48 -8.16 -31.90
N ASN A 187 -9.32 -7.15 -32.17
CA ASN A 187 -10.39 -7.26 -33.14
C ASN A 187 -9.85 -7.61 -34.53
N ASN A 188 -10.53 -8.51 -35.22
CA ASN A 188 -10.20 -9.00 -36.58
C ASN A 188 -11.05 -8.34 -37.69
N GLY A 189 -11.76 -7.25 -37.37
CA GLY A 189 -12.67 -6.57 -38.29
C GLY A 189 -14.10 -7.14 -38.33
N GLU A 190 -14.41 -8.23 -37.62
CA GLU A 190 -15.76 -8.76 -37.52
C GLU A 190 -16.70 -7.82 -36.72
N TYR A 191 -17.99 -7.83 -37.06
CA TYR A 191 -18.99 -6.94 -36.47
C TYR A 191 -19.38 -7.34 -35.06
N THR A 192 -19.23 -6.44 -34.09
CA THR A 192 -19.65 -6.70 -32.70
C THR A 192 -21.12 -6.35 -32.46
N ARG A 193 -21.73 -5.50 -33.31
CA ARG A 193 -23.17 -5.22 -33.33
C ARG A 193 -23.87 -5.93 -34.48
N ILE A 194 -24.86 -6.76 -34.14
CA ILE A 194 -25.65 -7.58 -35.08
C ILE A 194 -26.50 -6.70 -36.03
N ARG A 195 -27.23 -5.72 -35.50
CA ARG A 195 -28.25 -4.99 -36.27
C ARG A 195 -27.70 -3.98 -37.28
N LEU A 196 -26.57 -3.34 -36.96
CA LEU A 196 -26.02 -2.24 -37.75
C LEU A 196 -24.67 -2.57 -38.40
N LYS A 197 -24.28 -3.86 -38.40
CA LYS A 197 -22.99 -4.37 -38.91
C LYS A 197 -21.86 -3.37 -38.63
N SER A 198 -21.59 -3.17 -37.35
CA SER A 198 -20.61 -2.20 -36.86
C SER A 198 -19.82 -2.76 -35.68
N SER A 199 -18.61 -2.25 -35.43
CA SER A 199 -17.71 -2.80 -34.41
C SER A 199 -17.22 -1.75 -33.40
N PRO A 200 -18.11 -1.17 -32.57
CA PRO A 200 -17.71 -0.15 -31.60
C PRO A 200 -17.09 -0.73 -30.32
N ASP A 201 -17.22 -2.04 -30.09
CA ASP A 201 -16.58 -2.73 -28.97
C ASP A 201 -15.15 -3.09 -29.34
N ILE A 202 -14.19 -2.54 -28.59
CA ILE A 202 -12.75 -2.69 -28.89
C ILE A 202 -12.05 -3.32 -27.70
N ILE A 203 -11.11 -4.22 -27.99
CA ILE A 203 -10.19 -4.77 -27.00
C ILE A 203 -8.77 -4.34 -27.33
N PHE A 204 -8.15 -3.62 -26.40
CA PHE A 204 -6.74 -3.28 -26.41
C PHE A 204 -5.98 -4.15 -25.41
N VAL A 205 -4.86 -4.69 -25.85
CA VAL A 205 -3.93 -5.47 -25.02
C VAL A 205 -2.49 -5.06 -25.32
N SER A 206 -1.61 -5.19 -24.34
CA SER A 206 -0.17 -5.08 -24.58
C SER A 206 0.31 -6.18 -25.54
N SER A 207 1.37 -5.90 -26.29
CA SER A 207 1.93 -6.81 -27.31
C SER A 207 2.24 -8.22 -26.78
N ASN A 208 2.76 -8.32 -25.55
CA ASN A 208 3.05 -9.58 -24.87
C ASN A 208 1.80 -10.44 -24.57
N ILE A 209 0.62 -9.84 -24.44
CA ILE A 209 -0.67 -10.51 -24.29
C ILE A 209 -1.24 -10.86 -25.66
N ALA A 210 -1.08 -9.97 -26.65
CA ALA A 210 -1.62 -10.16 -28.01
C ALA A 210 -1.17 -11.50 -28.62
N VAL A 211 0.11 -11.86 -28.45
CA VAL A 211 0.67 -13.12 -28.96
C VAL A 211 0.05 -14.36 -28.32
N LYS A 212 -0.56 -14.23 -27.14
CA LYS A 212 -1.12 -15.35 -26.36
C LYS A 212 -2.62 -15.53 -26.56
N LEU A 213 -3.31 -14.57 -27.18
CA LEU A 213 -4.78 -14.56 -27.28
C LEU A 213 -5.25 -14.74 -28.73
N ASP A 214 -6.25 -15.60 -28.90
CA ASP A 214 -6.96 -15.80 -30.17
C ASP A 214 -8.35 -15.18 -30.05
N TRP A 215 -8.62 -14.13 -30.82
CA TRP A 215 -9.91 -13.43 -30.82
C TRP A 215 -10.90 -14.13 -31.74
N LYS A 216 -12.11 -14.39 -31.25
CA LYS A 216 -13.21 -14.96 -32.04
C LYS A 216 -14.52 -14.25 -31.75
N ASN A 217 -15.21 -13.82 -32.80
CA ASN A 217 -16.59 -13.41 -32.70
C ASN A 217 -17.48 -14.66 -32.76
N LEU A 218 -18.34 -14.84 -31.76
CA LEU A 218 -19.26 -15.98 -31.71
C LEU A 218 -20.58 -15.73 -32.47
N GLY A 219 -20.61 -14.68 -33.29
CA GLY A 219 -21.80 -14.03 -33.86
C GLY A 219 -22.69 -14.82 -34.82
N ASN A 220 -22.58 -16.14 -34.90
CA ASN A 220 -23.44 -16.98 -35.75
C ASN A 220 -24.22 -18.07 -34.98
N GLU A 221 -24.03 -18.21 -33.66
CA GLU A 221 -24.85 -19.15 -32.89
C GLU A 221 -26.14 -18.49 -32.42
N GLU A 222 -27.27 -18.90 -33.00
CA GLU A 222 -28.60 -18.41 -32.63
C GLU A 222 -29.04 -18.86 -31.23
N ASN A 223 -28.34 -19.81 -30.63
CA ASN A 223 -28.69 -20.35 -29.32
C ASN A 223 -27.82 -19.70 -28.20
N PRO A 224 -28.39 -18.81 -27.38
CA PRO A 224 -27.66 -18.16 -26.28
C PRO A 224 -27.09 -19.15 -25.27
N GLN A 225 -27.67 -20.36 -25.16
CA GLN A 225 -27.18 -21.39 -24.26
C GLN A 225 -25.80 -21.90 -24.67
N VAL A 226 -25.56 -22.10 -25.98
CA VAL A 226 -24.28 -22.62 -26.47
C VAL A 226 -23.17 -21.58 -26.29
N LEU A 227 -23.49 -20.30 -26.48
CA LEU A 227 -22.61 -19.18 -26.15
C LEU A 227 -22.25 -19.14 -24.66
N PHE A 228 -23.25 -19.32 -23.79
CA PHE A 228 -23.05 -19.34 -22.34
C PHE A 228 -22.19 -20.53 -21.92
N ASP A 229 -22.46 -21.73 -22.44
CA ASP A 229 -21.69 -22.95 -22.14
C ASP A 229 -20.23 -22.81 -22.62
N SER A 230 -20.02 -22.21 -23.79
CA SER A 230 -18.68 -21.89 -24.31
C SER A 230 -17.92 -20.94 -23.38
N LEU A 231 -18.58 -19.87 -22.91
CA LEU A 231 -18.00 -18.93 -21.95
C LEU A 231 -17.62 -19.63 -20.63
N ILE A 232 -18.53 -20.44 -20.07
CA ILE A 232 -18.27 -21.21 -18.84
C ILE A 232 -17.07 -22.15 -19.03
N ASN A 233 -16.99 -22.85 -20.16
CA ASN A 233 -15.86 -23.72 -20.47
C ASN A 233 -14.55 -22.95 -20.57
N LEU A 234 -14.55 -21.75 -21.17
CA LEU A 234 -13.38 -20.90 -21.25
C LEU A 234 -12.93 -20.42 -19.86
N ILE A 235 -13.87 -19.99 -19.01
CA ILE A 235 -13.60 -19.60 -17.63
C ILE A 235 -13.00 -20.76 -16.85
N ASN A 236 -13.62 -21.95 -16.91
CA ASN A 236 -13.14 -23.15 -16.22
C ASN A 236 -11.73 -23.55 -16.71
N LYS A 237 -11.45 -23.42 -18.02
CA LYS A 237 -10.13 -23.70 -18.58
C LYS A 237 -9.09 -22.70 -18.07
N ALA A 238 -9.43 -21.41 -18.05
CA ALA A 238 -8.55 -20.37 -17.51
C ALA A 238 -8.33 -20.56 -16.00
N GLU A 239 -9.36 -20.92 -15.25
CA GLU A 239 -9.30 -21.23 -13.83
C GLU A 239 -8.33 -22.38 -13.56
N ASN A 240 -8.44 -23.49 -14.30
CA ASN A 240 -7.56 -24.65 -14.13
C ASN A 240 -6.07 -24.35 -14.39
N VAL A 241 -5.77 -23.37 -15.25
CA VAL A 241 -4.39 -22.95 -15.56
C VAL A 241 -3.90 -21.92 -14.55
N SER A 242 -4.74 -20.95 -14.17
CA SER A 242 -4.34 -19.78 -13.38
C SER A 242 -4.45 -20.01 -11.86
N ILE A 243 -5.36 -20.87 -11.42
CA ILE A 243 -5.52 -21.22 -10.01
C ILE A 243 -4.79 -22.54 -9.77
N PRO A 244 -3.57 -22.51 -9.21
CA PRO A 244 -2.88 -23.73 -8.88
C PRO A 244 -3.74 -24.53 -7.90
N MET A 245 -4.11 -25.76 -8.30
CA MET A 245 -4.83 -26.68 -7.42
C MET A 245 -4.10 -26.73 -6.08
N ILE A 246 -4.78 -26.30 -5.01
CA ILE A 246 -4.25 -26.41 -3.66
C ILE A 246 -3.95 -27.90 -3.46
N LYS A 247 -2.67 -28.26 -3.44
CA LYS A 247 -2.24 -29.64 -3.19
C LYS A 247 -2.63 -29.96 -1.76
N ILE A 248 -3.84 -30.46 -1.54
CA ILE A 248 -4.26 -31.02 -0.27
C ILE A 248 -3.41 -32.30 -0.14
N PRO A 249 -2.51 -32.39 0.85
CA PRO A 249 -1.71 -33.58 1.03
C PRO A 249 -2.66 -34.75 1.30
N GLN A 250 -2.63 -35.78 0.45
CA GLN A 250 -3.44 -36.99 0.63
C GLN A 250 -3.13 -37.72 1.95
N ASN A 251 -2.00 -37.41 2.58
CA ASN A 251 -1.63 -37.89 3.89
C ASN A 251 -1.33 -36.70 4.84
N PRO A 252 -2.34 -36.14 5.53
CA PRO A 252 -2.19 -34.92 6.33
C PRO A 252 -1.38 -35.13 7.62
N THR A 253 -1.23 -36.38 8.07
CA THR A 253 -0.58 -36.73 9.35
C THR A 253 0.95 -36.62 9.31
N GLY A 254 1.59 -36.70 8.15
CA GLY A 254 3.07 -36.75 8.05
C GLY A 254 3.78 -35.45 7.66
N LYS A 255 3.07 -34.42 7.18
CA LYS A 255 3.71 -33.25 6.54
C LYS A 255 3.46 -31.91 7.23
N PHE A 256 2.60 -31.86 8.25
CA PHE A 256 2.43 -30.63 9.01
C PHE A 256 3.56 -30.49 10.02
N ILE A 257 4.66 -29.89 9.57
CA ILE A 257 5.72 -29.46 10.46
C ILE A 257 5.18 -28.24 11.23
N ARG A 258 4.76 -28.48 12.48
CA ARG A 258 4.50 -27.40 13.42
C ARG A 258 5.76 -26.56 13.52
N ARG A 259 5.62 -25.24 13.48
CA ARG A 259 6.74 -24.35 13.81
C ARG A 259 7.23 -24.72 15.21
N SER A 260 8.52 -24.75 15.46
CA SER A 260 9.04 -25.31 16.71
C SER A 260 8.58 -24.54 17.96
N TYR A 261 8.29 -23.24 17.85
CA TYR A 261 7.68 -22.45 18.93
C TYR A 261 6.18 -22.74 19.19
N TRP A 262 5.57 -23.62 18.41
CA TRP A 262 4.12 -23.85 18.40
C TRP A 262 3.70 -24.92 19.40
N SER A 263 3.25 -24.51 20.58
CA SER A 263 2.79 -25.43 21.63
C SER A 263 1.29 -25.82 21.51
N PRO A 264 0.85 -26.90 22.17
CA PRO A 264 -0.58 -27.23 22.29
C PRO A 264 -1.41 -26.10 22.93
N SER A 265 -0.84 -25.40 23.91
CA SER A 265 -1.46 -24.23 24.54
C SER A 265 -1.70 -23.08 23.55
N LEU A 266 -0.71 -22.76 22.71
CA LEU A 266 -0.88 -21.77 21.63
C LEU A 266 -1.91 -22.22 20.60
N SER A 267 -1.92 -23.52 20.25
CA SER A 267 -2.92 -24.10 19.36
C SER A 267 -4.33 -23.88 19.89
N HIS A 268 -4.52 -24.12 21.19
CA HIS A 268 -5.80 -23.91 21.87
C HIS A 268 -6.23 -22.43 21.82
N LYS A 269 -5.34 -21.49 22.16
CA LYS A 269 -5.61 -20.04 22.07
C LYS A 269 -5.97 -19.59 20.65
N VAL A 270 -5.27 -20.10 19.64
CA VAL A 270 -5.58 -19.79 18.23
C VAL A 270 -6.91 -20.41 17.79
N ALA A 271 -7.25 -21.60 18.28
CA ALA A 271 -8.55 -22.21 18.04
C ALA A 271 -9.69 -21.39 18.66
N GLN A 272 -9.56 -20.95 19.91
CA GLN A 272 -10.53 -20.06 20.56
C GLN A 272 -10.72 -18.75 19.77
N ARG A 273 -9.63 -18.13 19.30
CA ARG A 273 -9.68 -16.94 18.43
C ARG A 273 -10.44 -17.21 17.12
N ARG A 274 -10.23 -18.37 16.50
CA ARG A 274 -10.95 -18.77 15.26
C ARG A 274 -12.44 -19.01 15.51
N LEU A 275 -12.79 -19.60 16.64
CA LEU A 275 -14.18 -19.80 17.05
C LEU A 275 -14.88 -18.46 17.28
N ALA A 276 -14.26 -17.54 18.02
CA ALA A 276 -14.80 -16.19 18.23
C ALA A 276 -14.99 -15.43 16.90
N LEU A 277 -14.06 -15.56 15.95
CA LEU A 277 -14.19 -14.93 14.63
C LEU A 277 -15.34 -15.54 13.81
N ARG A 278 -15.51 -16.86 13.88
CA ARG A 278 -16.63 -17.55 13.24
C ARG A 278 -17.95 -17.05 13.80
N GLU A 279 -18.05 -16.92 15.12
CA GLU A 279 -19.26 -16.47 15.80
C GLU A 279 -19.61 -15.02 15.43
N PHE A 280 -18.62 -14.11 15.47
CA PHE A 280 -18.81 -12.74 15.04
C PHE A 280 -19.25 -12.63 13.57
N ARG A 281 -18.69 -13.45 12.66
CA ARG A 281 -19.11 -13.47 11.25
C ARG A 281 -20.53 -13.97 11.05
N ARG A 282 -21.02 -14.86 11.92
CA ARG A 282 -22.41 -15.33 11.89
C ARG A 282 -23.37 -14.30 12.45
N ASN A 283 -22.97 -13.62 13.53
CA ASN A 283 -23.80 -12.64 14.21
C ASN A 283 -22.95 -11.43 14.66
N PRO A 284 -22.86 -10.36 13.83
CA PRO A 284 -21.96 -9.23 14.05
C PRO A 284 -22.53 -8.20 15.05
N ILE A 285 -22.75 -8.63 16.29
CA ILE A 285 -23.19 -7.76 17.40
C ILE A 285 -22.01 -7.29 18.26
N SER A 286 -22.20 -6.18 18.96
CA SER A 286 -21.17 -5.56 19.84
C SER A 286 -20.58 -6.55 20.87
N ASN A 287 -21.42 -7.39 21.47
CA ASN A 287 -20.96 -8.41 22.42
C ASN A 287 -19.99 -9.42 21.78
N ASN A 288 -20.29 -9.89 20.56
CA ASN A 288 -19.43 -10.84 19.84
C ASN A 288 -18.13 -10.18 19.38
N LEU A 289 -18.16 -8.90 19.04
CA LEU A 289 -16.96 -8.12 18.75
C LEU A 289 -16.04 -8.04 19.98
N ASN A 290 -16.59 -7.73 21.16
CA ASN A 290 -15.83 -7.67 22.41
C ASN A 290 -15.16 -9.02 22.73
N VAL A 291 -15.90 -10.13 22.55
CA VAL A 291 -15.36 -11.49 22.72
C VAL A 291 -14.22 -11.75 21.72
N LEU A 292 -14.39 -11.37 20.45
CA LEU A 292 -13.36 -11.53 19.43
C LEU A 292 -12.09 -10.74 19.77
N VAL A 293 -12.22 -9.46 20.14
CA VAL A 293 -11.10 -8.59 20.53
C VAL A 293 -10.35 -9.19 21.72
N LYS A 294 -11.08 -9.62 22.76
CA LYS A 294 -10.50 -10.28 23.93
C LYS A 294 -9.72 -11.54 23.55
N LYS A 295 -10.34 -12.45 22.78
CA LYS A 295 -9.69 -13.69 22.31
C LYS A 295 -8.53 -13.43 21.37
N HIS A 296 -8.57 -12.34 20.62
CA HIS A 296 -7.45 -11.91 19.80
C HIS A 296 -6.24 -11.51 20.66
N SER A 297 -6.46 -10.65 21.67
CA SER A 297 -5.42 -10.23 22.63
C SER A 297 -4.84 -11.41 23.42
N GLU A 298 -5.71 -12.28 23.97
CA GLU A 298 -5.32 -13.47 24.74
C GLU A 298 -4.41 -14.44 23.95
N ALA A 299 -4.56 -14.49 22.63
CA ALA A 299 -3.72 -15.28 21.74
C ALA A 299 -2.47 -14.52 21.29
N ARG A 300 -2.57 -13.20 21.10
CA ARG A 300 -1.50 -12.33 20.58
C ARG A 300 -0.25 -12.40 21.43
N SER A 301 -0.34 -12.02 22.71
CA SER A 301 0.82 -11.90 23.60
C SER A 301 1.61 -13.22 23.73
N PRO A 302 0.97 -14.38 23.99
CA PRO A 302 1.68 -15.67 24.05
C PRO A 302 2.36 -16.07 22.74
N ILE A 303 1.76 -15.77 21.58
CA ILE A 303 2.38 -16.07 20.29
C ILE A 303 3.64 -15.22 20.10
N TYR A 304 3.61 -13.93 20.45
CA TYR A 304 4.78 -13.07 20.35
C TYR A 304 5.89 -13.52 21.30
N LYS A 305 5.56 -13.81 22.57
CA LYS A 305 6.53 -14.32 23.55
C LYS A 305 7.17 -15.62 23.09
N ALA A 306 6.39 -16.59 22.62
CA ALA A 306 6.92 -17.86 22.13
C ALA A 306 7.80 -17.69 20.88
N ARG A 307 7.44 -16.76 19.97
CA ARG A 307 8.27 -16.45 18.79
C ARG A 307 9.60 -15.80 19.18
N ALA A 308 9.57 -14.85 20.12
CA ALA A 308 10.77 -14.18 20.60
C ALA A 308 11.70 -15.16 21.32
N GLN A 309 11.15 -15.97 22.23
CA GLN A 309 11.89 -16.98 22.97
C GLN A 309 12.56 -17.99 22.03
N TYR A 310 11.80 -18.51 21.07
CA TYR A 310 12.35 -19.43 20.08
C TYR A 310 13.43 -18.83 19.20
N TRP A 311 13.31 -17.53 18.87
CA TRP A 311 14.35 -16.86 18.10
C TRP A 311 15.63 -16.70 18.92
N PHE A 312 15.49 -16.37 20.20
CA PHE A 312 16.62 -16.31 21.13
C PHE A 312 17.31 -17.67 21.22
N GLU A 313 16.56 -18.74 21.51
CA GLU A 313 17.07 -20.11 21.57
C GLU A 313 17.72 -20.56 20.25
N PHE A 314 17.13 -20.18 19.11
CA PHE A 314 17.73 -20.46 17.81
C PHE A 314 19.07 -19.75 17.63
N CYS A 315 19.15 -18.46 17.95
CA CYS A 315 20.39 -17.68 17.87
C CYS A 315 21.49 -18.27 18.76
N ASP A 316 21.13 -18.72 19.96
CA ASP A 316 22.07 -19.37 20.88
C ASP A 316 22.54 -20.74 20.37
N SER A 317 21.72 -21.42 19.55
CA SER A 317 22.08 -22.70 18.94
C SER A 317 22.91 -22.60 17.65
N ILE A 318 23.20 -21.38 17.17
CA ILE A 318 24.00 -21.20 15.94
C ILE A 318 25.45 -21.59 16.22
N ASP A 319 25.92 -22.61 15.49
CA ASP A 319 27.27 -23.14 15.54
C ASP A 319 27.93 -23.21 14.14
N GLU A 320 29.15 -23.74 14.06
CA GLU A 320 29.88 -23.93 12.80
C GLU A 320 29.18 -24.91 11.83
N ALA A 321 28.30 -25.78 12.33
CA ALA A 321 27.53 -26.72 11.52
C ALA A 321 26.25 -26.10 10.93
N THR A 322 25.85 -24.92 11.38
CA THR A 322 24.61 -24.26 10.94
C THR A 322 24.76 -23.71 9.51
N THR A 323 24.09 -24.37 8.56
CA THR A 323 24.13 -23.94 7.16
C THR A 323 23.43 -22.60 6.93
N SER A 324 23.94 -21.83 5.96
CA SER A 324 23.34 -20.56 5.53
C SER A 324 21.86 -20.73 5.10
N SER A 325 21.52 -21.85 4.45
CA SER A 325 20.14 -22.16 4.05
C SER A 325 19.20 -22.27 5.26
N SER A 326 19.64 -22.91 6.34
CA SER A 326 18.88 -23.03 7.60
C SER A 326 18.63 -21.64 8.22
N MET A 327 19.67 -20.82 8.31
CA MET A 327 19.55 -19.43 8.78
C MET A 327 18.56 -18.60 7.95
N TRP A 328 18.64 -18.71 6.62
CA TRP A 328 17.73 -17.99 5.72
C TRP A 328 16.28 -18.48 5.85
N CYS A 329 16.05 -19.78 5.97
CA CYS A 329 14.72 -20.34 6.27
C CYS A 329 14.16 -19.76 7.57
N GLN A 330 14.98 -19.73 8.62
CA GLN A 330 14.58 -19.23 9.92
C GLN A 330 14.29 -17.73 9.92
N MET A 331 15.17 -16.95 9.29
CA MET A 331 14.98 -15.50 9.16
C MET A 331 13.71 -15.18 8.36
N ARG A 332 13.37 -15.97 7.33
CA ARG A 332 12.11 -15.84 6.59
C ARG A 332 10.89 -16.13 7.48
N TRP A 333 10.96 -17.14 8.33
CA TRP A 333 9.88 -17.47 9.27
C TRP A 333 9.65 -16.38 10.32
N MET A 334 10.72 -15.71 10.74
CA MET A 334 10.70 -14.63 11.74
C MET A 334 10.26 -13.29 11.18
N LYS A 335 10.84 -12.86 10.05
CA LYS A 335 10.36 -11.68 9.31
C LYS A 335 8.90 -11.82 8.93
N GLY A 336 8.40 -13.06 8.89
CA GLY A 336 7.01 -13.35 8.60
C GLY A 336 6.65 -12.70 7.29
N LEU A 337 7.44 -12.97 6.24
CA LEU A 337 7.20 -12.56 4.86
C LEU A 337 5.77 -12.98 4.47
N LYS A 338 4.81 -12.18 4.91
CA LYS A 338 3.77 -11.70 4.06
C LYS A 338 4.58 -11.04 2.96
N THR A 339 4.59 -11.62 1.77
CA THR A 339 4.64 -10.80 0.55
C THR A 339 3.87 -9.55 0.91
N ALA A 340 4.52 -8.38 0.91
CA ALA A 340 3.85 -7.14 1.28
C ALA A 340 2.56 -7.13 0.46
N ARG A 341 1.45 -7.52 1.08
CA ARG A 341 0.14 -7.27 0.52
C ARG A 341 0.15 -5.78 0.64
N LEU A 342 0.48 -5.10 -0.46
CA LEU A 342 0.35 -3.67 -0.60
C LEU A 342 -0.88 -3.34 0.23
N SER A 343 -0.67 -2.64 1.35
CA SER A 343 -1.80 -2.27 2.19
C SER A 343 -2.64 -1.42 1.25
N VAL A 344 -3.72 -2.03 0.74
CA VAL A 344 -4.64 -1.39 -0.17
C VAL A 344 -4.99 -0.07 0.52
N SER A 345 -4.74 1.05 -0.16
CA SER A 345 -4.91 2.36 0.47
C SER A 345 -6.33 2.44 1.03
N GLU A 346 -6.56 3.21 2.09
CA GLU A 346 -7.89 3.32 2.68
C GLU A 346 -8.91 3.79 1.63
N GLU A 347 -8.50 4.62 0.66
CA GLU A 347 -9.31 5.02 -0.48
C GLU A 347 -9.70 3.82 -1.36
N ARG A 348 -8.75 2.92 -1.65
CA ARG A 348 -8.99 1.74 -2.48
C ARG A 348 -9.81 0.67 -1.73
N LYS A 349 -9.68 0.58 -0.41
CA LYS A 349 -10.55 -0.25 0.45
C LYS A 349 -11.97 0.30 0.45
N PHE A 350 -12.13 1.61 0.61
CA PHE A 350 -13.40 2.30 0.59
C PHE A 350 -14.08 2.18 -0.78
N GLU A 351 -13.33 2.39 -1.88
CA GLU A 351 -13.80 2.20 -3.25
C GLU A 351 -14.32 0.76 -3.47
N LEU A 352 -13.58 -0.25 -2.99
CA LEU A 352 -14.00 -1.64 -3.06
C LEU A 352 -15.25 -1.90 -2.21
N LEU A 353 -15.35 -1.29 -1.04
CA LEU A 353 -16.50 -1.39 -0.15
C LEU A 353 -17.76 -0.80 -0.80
N CYS A 354 -17.65 0.39 -1.40
CA CYS A 354 -18.74 1.03 -2.14
C CYS A 354 -19.15 0.24 -3.38
N LYS A 355 -18.21 -0.44 -4.05
CA LYS A 355 -18.51 -1.30 -5.20
C LYS A 355 -19.23 -2.60 -4.80
N LEU A 356 -18.86 -3.19 -3.67
CA LEU A 356 -19.41 -4.46 -3.20
C LEU A 356 -20.71 -4.31 -2.39
N ALA A 357 -20.89 -3.16 -1.74
CA ALA A 357 -22.06 -2.82 -0.94
C ALA A 357 -22.44 -1.36 -1.22
N PRO A 358 -23.08 -1.06 -2.37
CA PRO A 358 -23.44 0.31 -2.74
C PRO A 358 -24.38 0.99 -1.74
N ASP A 359 -25.10 0.20 -0.93
CA ASP A 359 -26.01 0.67 0.12
C ASP A 359 -25.29 1.02 1.43
N TYR A 360 -23.97 0.76 1.51
CA TYR A 360 -23.16 1.09 2.67
C TYR A 360 -23.06 2.61 2.84
N LYS A 361 -23.98 3.17 3.63
CA LYS A 361 -23.86 4.54 4.13
C LYS A 361 -22.78 4.58 5.19
N ALA A 362 -21.59 5.05 4.82
CA ALA A 362 -20.64 5.55 5.80
C ALA A 362 -21.41 6.55 6.67
N GLY A 363 -21.48 6.28 7.98
CA GLY A 363 -22.22 7.14 8.91
C GLY A 363 -21.76 8.58 8.73
N ASN A 364 -22.70 9.49 8.46
CA ASN A 364 -22.43 10.91 8.24
C ASN A 364 -21.67 11.49 9.46
N ALA A 365 -20.36 11.65 9.33
CA ALA A 365 -19.69 12.76 10.00
C ALA A 365 -20.02 14.01 9.17
N HIS A 366 -20.83 14.89 9.75
CA HIS A 366 -21.26 16.16 9.16
C HIS A 366 -20.09 16.96 8.56
N PRO A 367 -20.23 17.53 7.35
CA PRO A 367 -19.36 18.62 6.92
C PRO A 367 -19.80 19.90 7.65
N LEU A 368 -19.00 20.38 8.61
CA LEU A 368 -19.20 21.68 9.23
C LEU A 368 -18.60 22.79 8.35
N ASN A 369 -19.50 23.66 7.89
CA ASN A 369 -19.36 25.10 7.67
C ASN A 369 -18.12 25.64 6.95
N VAL A 370 -18.27 25.87 5.64
CA VAL A 370 -17.64 27.02 4.97
C VAL A 370 -18.61 28.19 5.08
N ILE A 371 -18.31 29.13 5.97
CA ILE A 371 -18.96 30.45 6.01
C ILE A 371 -18.43 31.24 4.82
N ALA A 372 -19.23 31.36 3.76
CA ALA A 372 -19.05 32.37 2.74
C ALA A 372 -20.03 33.51 3.02
N HIS A 373 -19.48 34.67 3.37
CA HIS A 373 -20.22 35.93 3.38
C HIS A 373 -20.72 36.23 1.96
N ALA A 374 -22.03 36.44 1.81
CA ALA A 374 -22.63 37.12 0.67
C ALA A 374 -23.41 38.34 1.17
N PRO A 375 -23.37 39.49 0.46
CA PRO A 375 -24.02 40.71 0.91
C PRO A 375 -25.52 40.72 0.59
N SER A 376 -26.25 41.37 1.48
CA SER A 376 -27.66 41.69 1.40
C SER A 376 -28.02 42.59 0.21
N THR A 377 -29.03 42.20 -0.56
CA THR A 377 -30.00 43.14 -1.14
C THR A 377 -31.39 42.51 -1.21
N PHE A 378 -32.34 43.25 -0.66
CA PHE A 378 -33.80 43.13 -0.75
C PHE A 378 -34.31 42.91 -2.20
N THR A 379 -35.35 42.09 -2.38
CA THR A 379 -36.75 42.53 -2.54
C THR A 379 -37.71 41.33 -2.50
N SER A 380 -38.83 41.55 -1.82
CA SER A 380 -40.02 40.70 -1.71
C SER A 380 -40.78 40.56 -3.02
N GLU A 381 -41.25 39.34 -3.36
CA GLU A 381 -42.60 39.09 -3.90
C GLU A 381 -42.83 37.59 -4.25
N ASN A 382 -44.10 37.18 -4.12
CA ASN A 382 -44.72 35.97 -4.71
C ASN A 382 -44.69 34.63 -3.94
N THR A 383 -45.34 34.61 -2.78
CA THR A 383 -46.09 33.43 -2.29
C THR A 383 -47.55 33.51 -2.74
N LEU A 384 -47.88 32.97 -3.91
CA LEU A 384 -49.26 32.68 -4.34
C LEU A 384 -49.25 31.84 -5.64
N ASN A 385 -48.83 30.56 -5.57
CA ASN A 385 -49.12 29.62 -6.67
C ASN A 385 -48.96 28.11 -6.36
N ALA A 386 -49.21 27.69 -5.11
CA ALA A 386 -49.15 26.26 -4.75
C ALA A 386 -50.47 25.68 -4.20
N ALA A 387 -51.53 26.48 -4.05
CA ALA A 387 -52.80 26.01 -3.48
C ALA A 387 -53.91 25.70 -4.51
N HIS A 388 -53.71 25.99 -5.81
CA HIS A 388 -54.77 25.86 -6.83
C HIS A 388 -54.61 24.67 -7.80
N LYS A 389 -53.61 23.81 -7.59
CA LYS A 389 -53.37 22.62 -8.44
C LYS A 389 -53.72 21.27 -7.80
N ALA A 390 -54.22 21.28 -6.55
CA ALA A 390 -54.62 20.06 -5.83
C ALA A 390 -56.13 19.77 -5.84
N GLN A 391 -56.94 20.57 -6.55
CA GLN A 391 -58.42 20.41 -6.57
C GLN A 391 -59.00 19.90 -7.89
N ASN A 392 -58.20 19.68 -8.94
CA ASN A 392 -58.68 19.24 -10.26
C ASN A 392 -58.30 17.81 -10.69
N LEU A 393 -57.87 16.94 -9.75
CA LEU A 393 -57.60 15.51 -10.04
C LEU A 393 -58.43 14.53 -9.19
N ARG A 394 -59.56 14.98 -8.63
CA ARG A 394 -60.56 14.12 -7.95
C ARG A 394 -61.92 14.05 -8.67
N ARG A 395 -61.99 14.46 -9.95
CA ARG A 395 -63.24 14.45 -10.75
C ARG A 395 -63.13 13.79 -12.12
N LEU A 396 -62.27 12.77 -12.25
CA LEU A 396 -62.21 11.90 -13.45
C LEU A 396 -62.02 10.41 -13.05
N ALA A 397 -62.77 9.97 -12.05
CA ALA A 397 -62.92 8.55 -11.71
C ALA A 397 -64.39 8.31 -11.33
N HIS A 398 -65.27 8.49 -12.31
CA HIS A 398 -66.61 7.91 -12.42
C HIS A 398 -67.17 8.31 -13.78
N TYR A 399 -66.74 7.58 -14.81
CA TYR A 399 -67.52 7.12 -15.96
C TYR A 399 -66.73 6.04 -16.66
#